data_AF-A0A429INW7-F1
#
_entry.id   AF-A0A429INW7-F1
#
_cell.length_a   1.000
_cell.length_b   1.000
_cell.length_c   1.000
_cell.angle_alpha   90.00
_cell.angle_beta   90.00
_cell.angle_gamma   90.00
#
_symmetry.space_group_name_H-M   'P 1'
#
loop_
_entity.id
_entity.type
_entity.pdbx_description
1 polymer ?
#
loop_
_entity_poly.entity_id
_entity_poly.type
_entity_poly.pdbx_seq_one_letter_code
_entity_poly.pdbx_strand_id
1 'polypeptide(L)'
;MPPYRRTPPTPAAPQPVPRQQTTAKPHDAGLKARIPWHSSVPRCARHGKLNTSGFTDKLKVTNKCRGKIGYKAYLKRGRDSVCHMVKKHKSQNFTWNWPAAIDKIKRCYRPGDPVTRS
;
A
#
# COMPACT_ATOMS: atom_id res chain seq x y z
N MET A 1 47.81 63.12 -14.40
CA MET A 1 47.63 61.67 -14.64
C MET A 1 46.79 61.13 -13.48
N PRO A 2 45.52 60.74 -13.69
CA PRO A 2 44.66 60.28 -12.61
C PRO A 2 44.97 58.82 -12.22
N PRO A 3 44.74 58.41 -10.95
CA PRO A 3 45.04 57.07 -10.49
C PRO A 3 43.97 56.06 -10.96
N TYR A 4 44.44 54.88 -11.37
CA TYR A 4 43.61 53.76 -11.81
C TYR A 4 42.61 53.33 -10.73
N ARG A 5 41.31 53.47 -11.02
CA ARG A 5 40.22 52.84 -10.26
C ARG A 5 40.38 51.32 -10.34
N ARG A 6 40.59 50.67 -9.20
CA ARG A 6 40.48 49.20 -9.06
C ARG A 6 39.01 48.80 -9.15
N THR A 7 38.68 48.01 -10.16
CA THR A 7 37.39 47.33 -10.32
C THR A 7 37.23 46.29 -9.19
N PRO A 8 36.07 46.20 -8.52
CA PRO A 8 35.80 45.10 -7.60
C PRO A 8 35.61 43.78 -8.37
N PRO A 9 36.05 42.63 -7.84
CA PRO A 9 35.76 41.34 -8.47
C PRO A 9 34.26 41.04 -8.37
N THR A 10 33.64 40.79 -9.52
CA THR A 10 32.26 40.33 -9.66
C THR A 10 32.04 39.07 -8.81
N PRO A 11 31.00 39.00 -7.96
CA PRO A 11 30.68 37.74 -7.29
C PRO A 11 30.28 36.71 -8.34
N ALA A 12 31.00 35.58 -8.35
CA ALA A 12 30.73 34.45 -9.22
C ALA A 12 29.28 34.00 -9.05
N ALA A 13 28.57 33.81 -10.17
CA ALA A 13 27.22 33.28 -10.19
C ALA A 13 27.15 31.96 -9.39
N PRO A 14 26.09 31.73 -8.60
CA PRO A 14 25.96 30.50 -7.84
C PRO A 14 25.92 29.32 -8.82
N GLN A 15 26.90 28.42 -8.65
CA GLN A 15 26.96 27.15 -9.38
C GLN A 15 25.64 26.40 -9.19
N PRO A 16 25.10 25.73 -10.22
CA PRO A 16 23.94 24.86 -10.06
C PRO A 16 24.34 23.71 -9.15
N VAL A 17 23.95 23.82 -7.87
CA VAL A 17 24.03 22.75 -6.90
C VAL A 17 23.39 21.52 -7.53
N PRO A 18 24.04 20.34 -7.55
CA PRO A 18 23.38 19.13 -8.01
C PRO A 18 22.14 18.98 -7.15
N ARG A 19 20.98 19.20 -7.77
CA ARG A 19 19.68 19.00 -7.14
C ARG A 19 19.75 17.58 -6.64
N GLN A 20 19.83 17.40 -5.32
CA GLN A 20 19.69 16.09 -4.71
C GLN A 20 18.34 15.61 -5.21
N GLN A 21 18.36 14.80 -6.26
CA GLN A 21 17.29 13.88 -6.57
C GLN A 21 17.24 13.06 -5.30
N THR A 22 16.34 13.43 -4.40
CA THR A 22 15.84 12.52 -3.39
C THR A 22 15.29 11.37 -4.22
N THR A 23 16.15 10.40 -4.49
CA THR A 23 15.76 9.17 -5.13
C THR A 23 14.83 8.59 -4.09
N ALA A 24 13.52 8.79 -4.29
CA ALA A 24 12.53 7.98 -3.63
C ALA A 24 13.01 6.56 -3.91
N LYS A 25 13.57 5.91 -2.88
CA LYS A 25 14.01 4.52 -2.97
C LYS A 25 12.89 3.81 -3.73
N PRO A 26 13.16 3.07 -4.81
CA PRO A 26 12.11 2.27 -5.40
C PRO A 26 11.60 1.42 -4.25
N HIS A 27 10.36 1.69 -3.80
CA HIS A 27 9.67 0.92 -2.77
C HIS A 27 9.24 -0.43 -3.38
N ASP A 28 10.09 -1.02 -4.22
CA ASP A 28 10.10 -2.42 -4.61
C ASP A 28 10.69 -3.28 -3.47
N ALA A 29 10.50 -2.84 -2.23
CA ALA A 29 10.35 -3.79 -1.15
C ALA A 29 8.95 -4.34 -1.34
N GLY A 30 8.79 -5.33 -2.24
CA GLY A 30 7.73 -6.29 -2.05
C GLY A 30 7.90 -6.82 -0.64
N LEU A 31 7.20 -6.22 0.31
CA LEU A 31 7.22 -6.67 1.68
C LEU A 31 6.49 -8.00 1.62
N LYS A 32 7.21 -9.09 1.88
CA LYS A 32 6.58 -10.30 2.43
C LYS A 32 6.12 -10.00 3.88
N ALA A 33 5.51 -8.84 4.11
CA ALA A 33 4.76 -8.60 5.33
C ALA A 33 3.73 -9.72 5.38
N ARG A 34 3.86 -10.61 6.35
CA ARG A 34 2.80 -11.55 6.67
C ARG A 34 1.65 -10.68 7.17
N ILE A 35 0.74 -10.34 6.26
CA ILE A 35 -0.44 -9.56 6.63
C ILE A 35 -1.24 -10.43 7.59
N PRO A 36 -1.51 -9.95 8.82
CA PRO A 36 -2.17 -10.78 9.79
C PRO A 36 -3.61 -11.04 9.34
N TRP A 37 -3.93 -12.33 9.20
CA TRP A 37 -5.31 -12.78 9.16
C TRP A 37 -5.90 -12.61 10.55
N HIS A 38 -7.07 -11.99 10.62
CA HIS A 38 -7.85 -12.06 11.85
C HIS A 38 -8.39 -13.48 12.05
N SER A 39 -8.57 -13.91 13.30
CA SER A 39 -9.06 -15.25 13.68
C SER A 39 -10.37 -15.65 13.01
N SER A 40 -11.20 -14.67 12.66
CA SER A 40 -12.46 -14.87 11.91
C SER A 40 -12.29 -15.36 10.46
N VAL A 41 -11.08 -15.19 9.89
CA VAL A 41 -10.81 -15.63 8.52
C VAL A 41 -10.46 -17.11 8.52
N PRO A 42 -11.17 -17.94 7.73
CA PRO A 42 -10.88 -19.37 7.71
C PRO A 42 -9.50 -19.66 7.13
N ARG A 43 -8.84 -20.70 7.64
CA ARG A 43 -7.45 -21.08 7.29
C ARG A 43 -7.24 -21.44 5.82
N CYS A 44 -8.32 -21.74 5.09
CA CYS A 44 -8.31 -21.96 3.65
C CYS A 44 -8.20 -20.67 2.84
N ALA A 45 -8.35 -19.48 3.44
CA ALA A 45 -8.02 -18.24 2.77
C ALA A 45 -6.51 -18.11 2.59
N ARG A 46 -6.08 -17.59 1.45
CA ARG A 46 -4.67 -17.29 1.15
C ARG A 46 -4.58 -15.87 0.66
N HIS A 47 -3.54 -15.13 1.03
CA HIS A 47 -3.24 -13.84 0.41
C HIS A 47 -1.86 -13.93 -0.23
N GLY A 48 -1.68 -13.16 -1.29
CA GLY A 48 -0.39 -12.98 -1.93
C GLY A 48 0.50 -12.03 -1.14
N LYS A 49 1.53 -11.55 -1.82
CA LYS A 49 2.45 -10.53 -1.34
C LYS A 49 1.77 -9.16 -1.37
N LEU A 50 2.02 -8.32 -0.37
CA LEU A 50 1.64 -6.92 -0.43
C LEU A 50 2.55 -6.24 -1.45
N ASN A 51 1.97 -5.66 -2.49
CA ASN A 51 2.70 -4.86 -3.45
C ASN A 51 2.50 -3.38 -3.11
N THR A 52 3.54 -2.73 -2.62
CA THR A 52 3.52 -1.32 -2.25
C THR A 52 4.09 -0.48 -3.39
N SER A 53 3.25 -0.08 -4.35
CA SER A 53 3.69 0.90 -5.36
C SER A 53 3.46 2.30 -4.77
N GLY A 54 4.44 3.21 -4.89
CA GLY A 54 4.53 4.47 -4.11
C GLY A 54 3.31 5.41 -4.08
N PHE A 55 2.25 5.12 -4.82
CA PHE A 55 0.95 5.81 -4.76
C PHE A 55 -0.21 4.91 -4.28
N THR A 56 -0.15 3.61 -4.56
CA THR A 56 -1.22 2.65 -4.25
C THR A 56 -0.64 1.31 -3.84
N ASP A 57 -1.04 0.84 -2.67
CA ASP A 57 -0.76 -0.50 -2.21
C ASP A 57 -1.81 -1.46 -2.77
N LYS A 58 -1.38 -2.66 -3.17
CA LYS A 58 -2.24 -3.70 -3.71
C LYS A 58 -2.00 -5.03 -3.01
N LEU A 59 -3.08 -5.69 -2.63
CA LEU A 59 -3.06 -7.01 -2.01
C LEU A 59 -4.04 -7.96 -2.69
N LYS A 60 -3.52 -9.09 -3.17
CA LYS A 60 -4.36 -10.16 -3.73
C LYS A 60 -4.80 -11.13 -2.63
N VAL A 61 -6.09 -11.28 -2.41
CA VAL A 61 -6.69 -12.30 -1.53
C VAL A 61 -7.36 -13.38 -2.37
N THR A 62 -6.97 -14.63 -2.17
CA THR A 62 -7.52 -15.81 -2.83
C THR A 62 -8.38 -16.62 -1.86
N ASN A 63 -9.62 -16.88 -2.25
CA ASN A 63 -10.49 -17.78 -1.51
C ASN A 63 -10.25 -19.23 -1.97
N LYS A 64 -9.55 -20.05 -1.18
CA LYS A 64 -9.46 -21.51 -1.42
C LYS A 64 -10.45 -22.30 -0.58
N CYS A 65 -11.37 -21.65 0.12
CA CYS A 65 -12.41 -22.31 0.90
C CYS A 65 -13.53 -22.87 0.02
N ARG A 66 -14.27 -23.84 0.56
CA ARG A 66 -15.51 -24.32 -0.03
C ARG A 66 -16.58 -23.25 0.21
N GLY A 67 -17.03 -22.60 -0.85
CA GLY A 67 -18.07 -21.56 -0.79
C GLY A 67 -17.56 -20.13 -0.99
N LYS A 68 -18.50 -19.19 -0.98
CA LYS A 68 -18.26 -17.76 -1.12
C LYS A 68 -17.96 -17.16 0.26
N ILE A 69 -16.93 -16.32 0.36
CA ILE A 69 -16.53 -15.69 1.62
C ILE A 69 -16.32 -14.20 1.39
N GLY A 70 -16.85 -13.38 2.31
CA GLY A 70 -16.57 -11.96 2.35
C GLY A 70 -15.26 -11.66 3.07
N TYR A 71 -14.42 -10.82 2.46
CA TYR A 71 -13.20 -10.32 3.06
C TYR A 71 -13.24 -8.79 3.11
N LYS A 72 -12.74 -8.22 4.21
CA LYS A 72 -12.56 -6.78 4.40
C LYS A 72 -11.14 -6.51 4.87
N ALA A 73 -10.41 -5.67 4.15
CA ALA A 73 -9.09 -5.20 4.55
C ALA A 73 -9.25 -3.97 5.43
N TYR A 74 -8.73 -4.08 6.65
CA TYR A 74 -8.68 -2.98 7.61
C TYR A 74 -7.33 -2.29 7.49
N LEU A 75 -7.36 -0.97 7.44
CA LEU A 75 -6.16 -0.16 7.30
C LEU A 75 -5.86 0.52 8.64
N LYS A 76 -4.58 0.68 8.99
CA LYS A 76 -4.14 1.39 10.20
C LYS A 76 -4.48 2.87 10.17
N ARG A 77 -4.56 3.45 8.97
CA ARG A 77 -4.87 4.86 8.71
C ARG A 77 -5.76 4.93 7.48
N GLY A 78 -6.75 5.83 7.49
CA GLY A 78 -7.67 6.03 6.36
C GLY A 78 -8.93 5.17 6.43
N ARG A 79 -9.61 5.05 5.29
CA ARG A 79 -10.85 4.28 5.16
C ARG A 79 -10.54 2.82 4.87
N ASP A 80 -11.16 1.92 5.64
CA ASP A 80 -11.13 0.48 5.35
C ASP A 80 -11.69 0.18 3.96
N SER A 81 -11.32 -0.98 3.42
CA SER A 81 -11.96 -1.47 2.20
C SER A 81 -13.44 -1.77 2.45
N VAL A 82 -14.23 -1.78 1.39
CA VAL A 82 -15.58 -2.37 1.45
C VAL A 82 -15.49 -3.89 1.62
N CYS A 83 -16.61 -4.51 2.01
CA CYS A 83 -16.71 -5.96 2.10
C CYS A 83 -16.77 -6.56 0.69
N HIS A 84 -15.74 -7.31 0.29
CA HIS A 84 -15.70 -7.98 -1.01
C HIS A 84 -15.98 -9.47 -0.85
N MET A 85 -17.03 -9.93 -1.53
CA MET A 85 -17.36 -11.35 -1.56
C MET A 85 -16.59 -12.07 -2.65
N VAL A 86 -15.74 -13.00 -2.25
CA VAL A 86 -14.89 -13.77 -3.16
C VAL A 86 -15.45 -15.18 -3.32
N LYS A 87 -15.82 -15.55 -4.54
CA LYS A 87 -16.28 -16.91 -4.87
C LYS A 87 -15.16 -17.93 -4.65
N LYS A 88 -15.53 -19.20 -4.48
CA LYS A 88 -14.60 -20.34 -4.37
C LYS A 88 -13.57 -20.30 -5.52
N HIS A 89 -12.30 -20.50 -5.17
CA HIS A 89 -11.13 -20.48 -6.07
C HIS A 89 -10.90 -19.18 -6.85
N LYS A 90 -11.59 -18.08 -6.52
CA LYS A 90 -11.33 -16.77 -7.11
C LYS A 90 -10.43 -15.93 -6.22
N SER A 91 -9.85 -14.90 -6.83
CA SER A 91 -9.02 -13.91 -6.16
C SER A 91 -9.65 -12.53 -6.26
N GLN A 92 -9.46 -11.71 -5.24
CA GLN A 92 -9.83 -10.30 -5.21
C GLN A 92 -8.60 -9.47 -4.90
N ASN A 93 -8.40 -8.40 -5.66
CA ASN A 93 -7.39 -7.42 -5.35
C ASN A 93 -8.02 -6.34 -4.47
N PHE A 94 -7.41 -6.10 -3.31
CA PHE A 94 -7.67 -4.98 -2.43
C PHE A 94 -6.62 -3.92 -2.73
N THR A 95 -7.04 -2.69 -2.96
CA THR A 95 -6.14 -1.59 -3.27
C THR A 95 -6.48 -0.39 -2.42
N TRP A 96 -5.48 0.32 -1.93
CA TRP A 96 -5.66 1.52 -1.12
C TRP A 96 -4.50 2.49 -1.35
N ASN A 97 -4.75 3.78 -1.13
CA ASN A 97 -3.76 4.82 -1.37
C ASN A 97 -2.79 4.94 -0.19
N TRP A 98 -1.52 5.16 -0.50
CA TRP A 98 -0.52 5.50 0.51
C TRP A 98 -0.90 6.81 1.22
N PRO A 99 -0.64 7.01 2.53
CA PRO A 99 0.10 6.18 3.50
C PRO A 99 -0.76 5.17 4.28
N ALA A 100 -1.94 4.80 3.79
CA ALA A 100 -2.76 3.83 4.49
C ALA A 100 -2.04 2.48 4.53
N ALA A 101 -1.52 2.04 5.67
CA ALA A 101 -0.90 0.72 5.81
C ALA A 101 -1.98 -0.31 6.17
N ILE A 102 -1.89 -1.54 5.66
CA ILE A 102 -2.81 -2.60 6.09
C ILE A 102 -2.56 -2.99 7.55
N ASP A 103 -3.64 -3.02 8.33
CA ASP A 103 -3.64 -3.53 9.70
C ASP A 103 -3.87 -5.04 9.70
N LYS A 104 -5.02 -5.48 9.17
CA LYS A 104 -5.43 -6.89 9.14
C LYS A 104 -6.51 -7.15 8.10
N ILE A 105 -6.75 -8.41 7.78
CA ILE A 105 -7.88 -8.82 6.96
C ILE A 105 -8.87 -9.61 7.82
N LYS A 106 -10.13 -9.20 7.78
CA LYS A 106 -11.23 -9.85 8.50
C LYS A 106 -12.22 -10.48 7.53
N ARG A 107 -12.92 -11.50 8.02
CA ARG A 107 -14.11 -12.01 7.34
C ARG A 107 -15.23 -10.99 7.53
N CYS A 108 -15.98 -10.74 6.48
CA CYS A 108 -17.18 -9.91 6.52
C CYS A 108 -18.34 -10.68 5.91
N TYR A 109 -19.54 -10.25 6.24
CA TYR A 109 -20.78 -10.82 5.75
C TYR A 109 -21.59 -9.68 5.15
N ARG A 110 -22.28 -9.93 4.03
CA ARG A 110 -23.34 -9.01 3.63
C ARG A 110 -24.54 -9.23 4.54
N PRO A 111 -25.31 -8.19 4.89
CA PRO A 111 -26.61 -8.38 5.50
C PRO A 111 -27.45 -9.27 4.58
N GLY A 112 -27.85 -10.45 5.08
CA GLY A 112 -28.60 -11.47 4.34
C GLY A 112 -27.83 -12.75 3.97
N ASP A 113 -26.50 -12.81 4.11
CA ASP A 113 -25.76 -14.09 3.95
C ASP A 113 -25.81 -14.87 5.28
N PRO A 114 -26.25 -16.15 5.29
CA PRO A 114 -26.32 -16.95 6.50
C PRO A 114 -24.92 -17.13 7.10
N VAL A 115 -24.74 -16.62 8.33
CA VAL A 115 -23.52 -16.84 9.10
C VAL A 115 -23.54 -18.28 9.58
N THR A 116 -23.06 -19.21 8.76
CA THR A 116 -22.78 -20.57 9.22
C THR A 116 -21.62 -20.48 10.21
N ARG A 117 -21.96 -20.50 11.51
CA ARG A 117 -21.04 -20.81 12.60
C ARG A 117 -20.59 -22.26 12.38
N SER A 118 -19.33 -22.45 12.01
CA SER A 118 -18.63 -23.73 12.09
C SER A 118 -17.64 -23.67 13.22
#